data_AF-A0A931U3X7-F1
#
_entry.id   AF-A0A931U3X7-F1
#
_cell.length_a   1.000
_cell.length_b   1.000
_cell.length_c   1.000
_cell.angle_alpha   90.00
_cell.angle_beta   90.00
_cell.angle_gamma   90.00
#
_symmetry.space_group_name_H-M   'P 1'
#
loop_
_entity.id
_entity.type
_entity.pdbx_description
1 polymer ?
#
loop_
_entity_poly.entity_id
_entity_poly.type
_entity_poly.pdbx_seq_one_letter_code
_entity_poly.pdbx_strand_id
1 'polypeptide(L)' 'MAVIEVRLPQLGMGMVDGQVTQWLKSPGESVAAGEPLVAVDNGKATVEVESPATGRLRRIVVPTGATAPVGDVLAEIESA' A
#
# COMPACT_ATOMS: atom_id res chain seq x y z
N MET A 1 -12.41 8.03 -13.75
CA MET A 1 -12.21 7.79 -12.32
C MET A 1 -12.44 6.33 -12.03
N ALA A 2 -11.35 5.57 -11.92
CA ALA A 2 -11.38 4.20 -11.44
C ALA A 2 -10.74 4.16 -10.06
N VAL A 3 -11.34 3.43 -9.12
CA VAL A 3 -10.72 3.21 -7.82
C VAL A 3 -9.83 1.99 -7.94
N ILE A 4 -8.54 2.19 -7.71
CA ILE A 4 -7.52 1.15 -7.68
C ILE A 4 -7.26 0.79 -6.22
N GLU A 5 -7.51 -0.46 -5.86
CA GLU A 5 -7.21 -0.96 -4.52
C GLU A 5 -5.73 -1.36 -4.45
N VAL A 6 -4.99 -0.73 -3.55
CA VAL A 6 -3.63 -1.13 -3.20
C VAL A 6 -3.77 -2.29 -2.24
N ARG A 7 -3.53 -3.50 -2.75
CA ARG A 7 -3.51 -4.71 -1.94
C ARG A 7 -2.08 -5.06 -1.58
N LEU A 8 -1.88 -5.67 -0.43
CA LEU A 8 -0.56 -6.17 -0.05
C LEU A 8 -0.14 -7.29 -1.02
N PRO A 9 0.87 -7.08 -1.89
CA PRO A 9 1.30 -8.14 -2.78
C PRO A 9 2.09 -9.18 -1.98
N GLN A 10 2.16 -10.40 -2.53
CA GLN A 10 2.97 -11.45 -1.93
C GLN A 10 4.46 -11.17 -2.21
N LEU A 11 5.12 -10.45 -1.31
CA LEU A 11 6.51 -9.99 -1.46
C LEU A 11 7.52 -11.04 -0.95
N GLY A 12 7.34 -12.30 -1.36
CA GLY A 12 8.27 -13.39 -1.08
C GLY A 12 7.63 -14.78 -0.92
N MET A 13 8.44 -15.82 -1.05
CA MET A 13 8.02 -17.20 -0.78
C MET A 13 7.67 -17.38 0.70
N GLY A 14 6.38 -17.53 1.00
CA GLY A 14 5.87 -17.77 2.35
C GLY A 14 5.46 -16.52 3.13
N MET A 15 5.28 -15.38 2.46
CA MET A 15 4.65 -14.21 3.09
C MET A 15 3.15 -14.48 3.29
N VAL A 16 2.67 -14.30 4.53
CA VAL A 16 1.27 -14.52 4.93
C VAL A 16 0.60 -13.22 5.32
N ASP A 17 1.36 -12.33 5.95
CA ASP A 17 0.96 -11.01 6.40
C ASP A 17 2.13 -10.02 6.33
N GLY A 18 1.81 -8.73 6.40
CA GLY A 18 2.78 -7.64 6.40
C GLY A 18 2.28 -6.51 7.30
N GLN A 19 3.18 -5.99 8.12
CA GLN A 19 2.95 -4.87 9.01
C GLN A 19 3.30 -3.55 8.33
N VAL A 20 2.35 -2.62 8.27
CA VAL A 20 2.60 -1.29 7.74
C VAL A 20 3.54 -0.55 8.70
N THR A 21 4.76 -0.24 8.28
CA THR A 21 5.73 0.45 9.13
C THR A 21 5.58 1.96 9.06
N GLN A 22 5.30 2.49 7.86
CA GLN A 22 5.11 3.92 7.64
C GLN A 22 4.39 4.20 6.31
N TRP A 23 3.44 5.14 6.32
CA TRP A 23 2.91 5.74 5.10
C TRP A 23 3.78 6.91 4.64
N LEU A 24 4.21 6.89 3.37
CA LEU A 24 4.92 7.98 2.70
C LEU A 24 3.93 9.01 2.12
N LYS A 25 2.67 8.60 1.92
CA LYS A 25 1.59 9.40 1.34
C LYS A 25 0.38 9.47 2.24
N SER A 26 -0.31 10.61 2.21
CA SER A 26 -1.51 10.87 2.99
C SER A 26 -2.80 10.86 2.13
N PRO A 27 -3.97 10.54 2.71
CA PRO A 27 -5.24 10.62 2.00
C PRO A 27 -5.48 12.04 1.46
N GLY A 28 -5.75 12.13 0.16
CA GLY A 28 -5.93 13.37 -0.58
C GLY A 28 -4.71 13.83 -1.37
N GLU A 29 -3.53 13.24 -1.15
CA GLU A 29 -2.33 13.55 -1.95
C GLU A 29 -2.37 12.92 -3.33
N SER A 30 -1.69 13.58 -4.26
CA SER A 30 -1.44 13.07 -5.61
C SER A 30 -0.27 12.09 -5.59
N VAL A 31 -0.41 10.97 -6.31
CA VAL A 31 0.56 9.89 -6.38
C VAL A 31 0.74 9.47 -7.84
N ALA A 32 1.98 9.22 -8.28
CA ALA A 32 2.25 8.69 -9.61
C ALA A 32 2.40 7.16 -9.59
N ALA A 33 2.10 6.51 -10.72
CA ALA A 33 2.42 5.09 -10.90
C ALA A 33 3.93 4.85 -10.71
N GLY A 34 4.29 3.86 -9.90
CA GLY A 34 5.68 3.59 -9.52
C GLY A 34 6.22 4.51 -8.41
N GLU A 35 5.40 5.36 -7.81
CA GLU A 35 5.81 6.17 -6.66
C GLU A 35 5.55 5.41 -5.35
N PRO A 36 6.50 5.40 -4.39
CA PRO A 36 6.34 4.66 -3.14
C PRO A 36 5.27 5.31 -2.24
N LEU A 37 4.29 4.51 -1.81
CA LEU A 37 3.14 4.96 -1.03
C LEU A 37 3.25 4.61 0.45
N VAL A 38 3.71 3.38 0.71
CA VAL A 38 3.72 2.79 2.04
C VAL A 38 4.84 1.78 2.16
N ALA A 39 5.53 1.79 3.28
CA ALA A 39 6.51 0.79 3.65
C ALA A 39 5.82 -0.30 4.50
N VAL A 40 6.06 -1.56 4.13
CA VAL A 40 5.50 -2.73 4.80
C VAL A 40 6.63 -3.67 5.17
N ASP A 41 6.63 -4.16 6.40
CA ASP A 41 7.57 -5.15 6.90
C ASP A 41 6.88 -6.52 7.00
N ASN A 42 7.51 -7.55 6.43
CA ASN A 42 6.97 -8.91 6.45
C ASN A 42 7.69 -9.80 7.49
N GLY A 43 8.35 -9.20 8.47
CA GLY A 43 9.17 -9.86 9.49
C GLY A 43 10.55 -10.32 9.00
N LYS A 44 10.79 -10.36 7.68
CA LYS A 44 12.08 -10.73 7.08
C LYS A 44 12.78 -9.55 6.41
N ALA A 45 12.00 -8.71 5.74
CA ALA A 45 12.48 -7.53 5.05
C ALA A 45 11.39 -6.46 5.04
N THR A 46 11.83 -5.21 5.09
CA THR A 46 10.99 -4.06 4.80
C THR A 46 10.95 -3.84 3.30
N VAL A 47 9.75 -3.77 2.73
CA VAL A 47 9.50 -3.58 1.31
C VAL A 47 8.54 -2.43 1.12
N GLU A 48 8.80 -1.60 0.12
CA GLU A 48 7.96 -0.45 -0.21
C GLU A 48 6.92 -0.85 -1.26
N VAL A 49 5.66 -0.57 -0.97
CA VAL A 49 4.56 -0.76 -1.92
C VAL A 49 4.42 0.52 -2.73
N GLU A 50 4.71 0.38 -4.02
CA GLU A 50 4.58 1.44 -5.01
C GLU A 50 3.13 1.56 -5.50
N SER A 51 2.78 2.74 -5.99
CA SER A 51 1.47 2.97 -6.58
C SER A 51 1.31 2.18 -7.88
N PRO A 52 0.25 1.36 -8.04
CA PRO A 52 -0.03 0.67 -9.29
C PRO A 52 -0.52 1.61 -10.41
N ALA A 53 -0.98 2.82 -10.07
CA ALA A 53 -1.51 3.79 -11.03
C ALA A 53 -1.27 5.24 -10.59
N THR A 54 -1.32 6.17 -11.54
CA THR A 54 -1.28 7.61 -11.24
C THR A 54 -2.67 8.09 -10.83
N GLY A 55 -2.76 8.84 -9.74
CA GLY A 55 -4.03 9.27 -9.17
C GLY A 55 -3.89 10.05 -7.86
N ARG A 56 -4.91 9.95 -7.01
CA ARG A 56 -4.89 10.49 -5.64
C ARG A 56 -5.17 9.40 -4.62
N LEU A 57 -4.48 9.42 -3.48
CA LEU A 57 -4.78 8.51 -2.39
C LEU A 57 -6.17 8.84 -1.83
N ARG A 58 -7.15 7.96 -2.02
CA ARG A 58 -8.54 8.21 -1.61
C ARG A 58 -8.69 8.09 -0.10
N ARG A 59 -8.25 6.94 0.44
CA ARG A 59 -8.20 6.68 1.89
C ARG A 59 -7.26 5.52 2.19
N ILE A 60 -6.77 5.51 3.42
CA ILE A 60 -5.99 4.41 3.99
C ILE A 60 -6.95 3.50 4.76
N VAL A 61 -6.95 2.21 4.45
CA VAL A 61 -7.74 1.19 5.16
C VAL A 61 -6.93 0.64 6.34
N VAL A 62 -5.63 0.40 6.13
CA VAL A 62 -4.71 -0.14 7.12
C VAL A 62 -3.73 0.96 7.57
N PRO A 63 -3.88 1.48 8.82
CA PRO A 63 -3.04 2.57 9.30
C PRO A 63 -1.61 2.10 9.60
N THR A 64 -0.69 3.06 9.77
CA THR A 64 0.67 2.80 10.24
C THR A 64 0.65 2.01 11.55
N GLY A 65 1.48 0.97 11.63
CA GLY A 65 1.62 0.08 12.78
C GLY A 65 0.66 -1.12 12.77
N ALA A 66 -0.33 -1.15 11.86
CA ALA A 66 -1.25 -2.27 11.73
C ALA A 66 -0.73 -3.35 10.77
N THR A 67 -1.17 -4.58 10.99
CA THR A 67 -0.80 -5.74 10.18
C THR A 67 -1.95 -6.13 9.26
N ALA A 68 -1.65 -6.37 7.99
CA ALA A 68 -2.60 -6.81 6.98
C ALA A 68 -2.15 -8.15 6.37
N PRO A 69 -3.08 -9.09 6.13
CA PRO A 69 -2.76 -10.32 5.41
C PRO A 69 -2.47 -10.06 3.93
N VAL A 70 -1.72 -10.97 3.30
CA VAL A 70 -1.44 -10.92 1.85
C VAL A 70 -2.75 -10.96 1.06
N GLY A 71 -2.89 -10.07 0.10
CA GLY A 71 -4.10 -9.90 -0.72
C GLY A 71 -5.15 -8.99 -0.10
N ASP A 72 -4.96 -8.52 1.13
CA ASP A 72 -5.87 -7.57 1.78
C ASP A 72 -5.63 -6.14 1.30
N VAL A 73 -6.65 -5.30 1.42
CA VAL A 73 -6.64 -3.91 0.94
C VAL A 73 -5.95 -3.01 1.96
N LEU A 74 -4.81 -2.44 1.59
CA LEU A 74 -4.08 -1.47 2.40
C LEU A 74 -4.67 -0.06 2.26
N ALA A 75 -4.96 0.35 1.02
CA ALA A 75 -5.52 1.66 0.70
C ALA A 75 -6.23 1.66 -0.65
N GLU A 76 -6.98 2.72 -0.91
CA GLU A 76 -7.63 2.98 -2.19
C GLU A 76 -7.01 4.21 -2.84
N ILE A 77 -6.74 4.12 -4.14
CA ILE A 77 -6.27 5.23 -4.98
C ILE A 77 -7.36 5.52 -5.98
N GLU A 78 -7.71 6.79 -6.14
CA GLU A 78 -8.58 7.25 -7.22
C GLU A 78 -7.70 7.62 -8.41
N SER A 79 -7.71 6.78 -9.46
CA SER A 79 -7.01 7.10 -10.71
C SER A 79 -7.74 8.24 -11.42
N ALA A 80 -6.97 9.26 -11.81
CA ALA A 80 -7.46 10.39 -12.59
C ALA A 80 -7.60 10.00 -14.06
#